data_AF-A0A3G8XQX8-F1
#
_entry.id   AF-A0A3G8XQX8-F1
#
_cell.length_a   1.000
_cell.length_b   1.000
_cell.length_c   1.000
_cell.angle_alpha   90.00
_cell.angle_beta   90.00
_cell.angle_gamma   90.00
#
_symmetry.space_group_name_H-M   'P 1'
#
loop_
_entity.id
_entity.type
_entity.pdbx_description
1 polymer ?
#
loop_
_entity_poly.entity_id
_entity_poly.type
_entity_poly.pdbx_seq_one_letter_code
_entity_poly.pdbx_strand_id
1 'polypeptide(L)'
;MFRLLSKESNIFSVPVYIGVLLLIVISFNFLDFNTLELISAAVTFGGVALGYFCFNAIALNYQTHLPLFLYTVFVFALYPGDLDIGIAVALFTNSIIILLLTNDDVSVRNYSYILVGAILAFNFIFLPTTWPMTIFVIFHIIGTSDRIGLHMFRLLFGITLVILSYLGIAYFFNLNSFNPAYFPFKGLKLMTKFDNLYWLTPILLLLIHAVMDHFRNFNRKSPTSRFKYTFLLVFSLAQLITIILYMGKTYEYLLLLALPASIILSRMLRFSKKYWMQEVGLWVIIACLIIFKLSTYFNFY
;
A
#
# COMPACT_ATOMS: atom_id res chain seq x y z
N MET A 1 21.23 11.27 -19.14
CA MET A 1 20.06 11.76 -18.39
C MET A 1 19.00 10.68 -18.42
N PHE A 2 18.62 10.09 -17.28
CA PHE A 2 17.47 9.19 -17.28
C PHE A 2 16.21 10.00 -17.61
N ARG A 3 15.56 9.66 -18.72
CA ARG A 3 14.31 10.28 -19.17
C ARG A 3 13.20 10.18 -18.10
N LEU A 4 13.33 9.22 -17.17
CA LEU A 4 12.46 9.00 -16.00
C LEU A 4 12.43 10.18 -15.00
N LEU A 5 13.50 10.97 -14.92
CA LEU A 5 13.60 12.18 -14.09
C LEU A 5 13.16 13.46 -14.83
N SER A 6 12.89 13.35 -16.13
CA SER A 6 12.45 14.47 -16.97
C SER A 6 10.94 14.71 -16.85
N LYS A 7 10.50 15.95 -17.14
CA LYS A 7 9.10 16.42 -16.97
C LYS A 7 8.11 15.88 -18.01
N GLU A 8 8.55 15.08 -18.98
CA GLU A 8 7.68 14.54 -20.03
C GLU A 8 7.09 13.21 -19.55
N SER A 9 5.80 13.22 -19.19
CA SER A 9 5.06 11.98 -18.98
C SER A 9 3.83 11.87 -19.89
N ASN A 10 3.88 10.95 -20.84
CA ASN A 10 2.68 10.52 -21.58
C ASN A 10 1.90 9.51 -20.73
N ILE A 11 0.58 9.69 -20.66
CA ILE A 11 -0.38 8.82 -19.95
C ILE A 11 -0.26 7.34 -20.39
N PHE A 12 0.30 7.09 -21.58
CA PHE A 12 0.63 5.77 -22.11
C PHE A 12 1.65 4.95 -21.31
N SER A 13 2.32 5.51 -20.29
CA SER A 13 3.29 4.74 -19.51
C SER A 13 2.66 3.72 -18.55
N VAL A 14 1.45 3.97 -18.03
CA VAL A 14 0.84 3.08 -17.01
C VAL A 14 0.55 1.68 -17.57
N PRO A 15 -0.08 1.52 -18.74
CA PRO A 15 -0.25 0.20 -19.36
C PRO A 15 1.07 -0.52 -19.64
N VAL A 16 2.14 0.23 -19.96
CA VAL A 16 3.48 -0.35 -20.20
C VAL A 16 4.08 -0.91 -18.91
N TYR A 17 4.04 -0.17 -17.79
CA TYR A 17 4.53 -0.69 -16.50
C TYR A 17 3.73 -1.91 -16.03
N ILE A 18 2.41 -1.89 -16.21
CA ILE A 18 1.54 -3.03 -15.91
C ILE A 18 1.92 -4.23 -16.80
N GLY A 19 2.13 -4.01 -18.10
CA GLY A 19 2.52 -5.05 -19.05
C GLY A 19 3.90 -5.66 -18.74
N VAL A 20 4.88 -4.84 -18.37
CA VAL A 20 6.21 -5.32 -17.93
C VAL A 20 6.11 -6.13 -16.66
N LEU A 21 5.33 -5.67 -15.68
CA LEU A 21 5.12 -6.40 -14.43
C LEU A 21 4.42 -7.75 -14.66
N LEU A 22 3.39 -7.77 -15.51
CA LEU A 22 2.72 -9.01 -15.93
C LEU A 22 3.69 -9.96 -16.63
N LEU A 23 4.51 -9.48 -17.57
CA LEU A 23 5.50 -10.30 -18.25
C LEU A 23 6.50 -10.92 -17.28
N ILE A 24 7.01 -10.13 -16.33
CA ILE A 24 7.93 -10.61 -15.31
C ILE A 24 7.26 -11.73 -14.49
N VAL A 25 6.03 -11.52 -14.01
CA VAL A 25 5.40 -12.54 -13.18
C VAL A 25 4.99 -13.78 -13.97
N ILE A 26 4.46 -13.64 -15.19
CA ILE A 26 4.20 -14.79 -16.06
C ILE A 26 5.48 -15.60 -16.28
N SER A 27 6.64 -14.94 -16.43
CA SER A 27 7.93 -15.61 -16.59
C SER A 27 8.38 -16.38 -15.35
N PHE A 28 8.01 -15.92 -14.13
CA PHE A 28 8.34 -16.60 -12.87
C PHE A 28 7.29 -17.64 -12.43
N ASN A 29 6.01 -17.47 -12.79
CA ASN A 29 4.90 -18.35 -12.39
C ASN A 29 4.58 -19.47 -13.39
N PHE A 30 5.20 -19.53 -14.57
CA PHE A 30 4.92 -20.59 -15.57
C PHE A 30 5.32 -22.03 -15.12
N LEU A 31 5.90 -22.20 -13.92
CA LEU A 31 6.48 -23.46 -13.46
C LEU A 31 5.62 -24.23 -12.45
N ASP A 32 4.57 -23.64 -11.87
CA ASP A 32 3.67 -24.36 -10.94
C ASP A 32 2.24 -23.79 -11.04
N PHE A 33 1.28 -24.58 -11.53
CA PHE A 33 -0.09 -24.13 -11.77
C PHE A 33 -1.06 -24.77 -10.77
N ASN A 34 -1.46 -24.01 -9.76
CA ASN A 34 -2.57 -24.34 -8.85
C ASN A 34 -3.72 -23.32 -8.97
N THR A 35 -4.97 -23.76 -8.85
CA THR A 35 -6.16 -22.90 -9.06
C THR A 35 -6.35 -21.85 -7.97
N LEU A 36 -5.96 -22.14 -6.72
CA LEU A 36 -5.99 -21.18 -5.62
C LEU A 36 -4.95 -20.06 -5.80
N GLU A 37 -3.78 -20.41 -6.32
CA GLU A 37 -2.72 -19.47 -6.64
C GLU A 37 -3.13 -18.53 -7.78
N LEU A 38 -3.91 -19.03 -8.76
CA LEU A 38 -4.44 -18.20 -9.84
C LEU A 38 -5.35 -17.08 -9.34
N ILE A 39 -6.25 -17.36 -8.38
CA ILE A 39 -7.15 -16.34 -7.80
C ILE A 39 -6.34 -15.31 -7.02
N SER A 40 -5.42 -15.76 -6.16
CA SER A 40 -4.58 -14.84 -5.38
C SER A 40 -3.71 -13.98 -6.29
N ALA A 41 -3.12 -14.57 -7.34
CA ALA A 41 -2.36 -13.85 -8.35
C ALA A 41 -3.22 -12.80 -9.05
N ALA A 42 -4.41 -13.16 -9.54
CA ALA A 42 -5.32 -12.22 -10.20
C ALA A 42 -5.71 -11.04 -9.31
N VAL A 43 -6.05 -11.28 -8.04
CA VAL A 43 -6.35 -10.23 -7.06
C VAL A 43 -5.12 -9.36 -6.79
N THR A 44 -3.94 -9.98 -6.66
CA THR A 44 -2.68 -9.26 -6.47
C THR A 44 -2.38 -8.33 -7.65
N PHE A 45 -2.51 -8.81 -8.89
CA PHE A 45 -2.31 -7.96 -10.07
C PHE A 45 -3.34 -6.86 -10.18
N GLY A 46 -4.62 -7.17 -9.86
CA GLY A 46 -5.64 -6.14 -9.75
C GLY A 46 -5.24 -5.06 -8.74
N GLY A 47 -4.70 -5.45 -7.58
CA GLY A 47 -4.30 -4.52 -6.54
C GLY A 47 -3.09 -3.69 -6.94
N VAL A 48 -2.08 -4.31 -7.55
CA VAL A 48 -0.91 -3.60 -8.08
C VAL A 48 -1.32 -2.64 -9.21
N ALA A 49 -2.21 -3.06 -10.11
CA ALA A 49 -2.76 -2.22 -11.18
C ALA A 49 -3.49 -1.00 -10.61
N LEU A 50 -4.37 -1.19 -9.62
CA LEU A 50 -5.03 -0.10 -8.89
C LEU A 50 -4.04 0.82 -8.17
N GLY A 51 -2.93 0.28 -7.67
CA GLY A 51 -1.81 1.05 -7.14
C GLY A 51 -1.27 2.07 -8.13
N TYR A 52 -1.13 1.71 -9.41
CA TYR A 52 -0.72 2.66 -10.46
C TYR A 52 -1.72 3.82 -10.62
N PHE A 53 -3.03 3.56 -10.55
CA PHE A 53 -4.05 4.60 -10.60
C PHE A 53 -4.01 5.52 -9.36
N CYS A 54 -3.63 5.00 -8.20
CA CYS A 54 -3.52 5.78 -6.97
C CYS A 54 -2.47 6.90 -7.07
N PHE A 55 -1.38 6.72 -7.85
CA PHE A 55 -0.40 7.78 -8.06
C PHE A 55 -1.01 9.01 -8.73
N ASN A 56 -1.93 8.78 -9.68
CA ASN A 56 -2.65 9.87 -10.33
C ASN A 56 -3.65 10.53 -9.38
N ALA A 57 -4.44 9.73 -8.64
CA ALA A 57 -5.41 10.26 -7.68
C ALA A 57 -4.74 11.09 -6.55
N ILE A 58 -3.66 10.57 -5.96
CA ILE A 58 -2.91 11.27 -4.91
C ILE A 58 -2.24 12.54 -5.46
N ALA A 59 -1.84 12.54 -6.73
CA ALA A 59 -1.34 13.70 -7.44
C ALA A 59 -0.12 14.43 -6.81
N LEU A 60 0.64 13.78 -5.92
CA LEU A 60 1.79 14.39 -5.24
C LEU A 60 3.04 14.54 -6.12
N ASN A 61 3.15 13.72 -7.16
CA ASN A 61 4.33 13.63 -8.03
C ASN A 61 3.99 13.86 -9.52
N TYR A 62 2.94 14.65 -9.80
CA TYR A 62 2.51 14.99 -11.16
C TYR A 62 3.72 15.41 -12.02
N GLN A 63 3.75 14.92 -13.27
CA GLN A 63 4.78 15.17 -14.29
C GLN A 63 6.10 14.38 -14.15
N THR A 64 6.12 13.24 -13.45
CA THR A 64 7.30 12.37 -13.40
C THR A 64 6.92 10.89 -13.46
N HIS A 65 7.70 10.08 -14.18
CA HIS A 65 7.54 8.61 -14.19
C HIS A 65 8.23 7.93 -13.00
N LEU A 66 9.12 8.63 -12.30
CA LEU A 66 9.86 8.13 -11.15
C LEU A 66 9.02 7.38 -10.09
N PRO A 67 7.87 7.89 -9.61
CA PRO A 67 7.04 7.13 -8.66
C PRO A 67 6.53 5.79 -9.21
N LEU A 68 6.13 5.74 -10.49
CA LEU A 68 5.62 4.53 -11.14
C LEU A 68 6.75 3.51 -11.34
N PHE A 69 7.92 3.99 -11.74
CA PHE A 69 9.12 3.17 -11.88
C PHE A 69 9.54 2.58 -10.52
N LEU A 70 9.68 3.41 -9.48
CA LEU A 70 10.01 2.93 -8.14
C LEU A 70 8.98 1.92 -7.65
N TYR A 71 7.69 2.16 -7.88
CA TYR A 71 6.63 1.22 -7.52
C TYR A 71 6.80 -0.14 -8.20
N THR A 72 7.15 -0.15 -9.49
CA THR A 72 7.46 -1.38 -10.22
C THR A 72 8.61 -2.14 -9.55
N VAL A 73 9.70 -1.44 -9.21
CA VAL A 73 10.89 -2.05 -8.58
C VAL A 73 10.56 -2.55 -7.16
N PHE A 74 9.78 -1.81 -6.38
CA PHE A 74 9.32 -2.23 -5.05
C PHE A 74 8.44 -3.48 -5.14
N VAL A 75 7.43 -3.49 -6.02
CA VAL A 75 6.56 -4.65 -6.18
C VAL A 75 7.37 -5.86 -6.64
N PHE A 76 8.26 -5.69 -7.61
CA PHE A 76 9.13 -6.78 -8.08
C PHE A 76 9.99 -7.38 -6.97
N ALA A 77 10.63 -6.54 -6.16
CA ALA A 77 11.55 -7.00 -5.12
C ALA A 77 10.83 -7.59 -3.89
N LEU A 78 9.64 -7.09 -3.56
CA LEU A 78 8.90 -7.50 -2.36
C LEU A 78 7.88 -8.61 -2.62
N TYR A 79 7.49 -8.83 -3.88
CA TYR A 79 6.59 -9.93 -4.25
C TYR A 79 7.36 -11.26 -4.26
N PRO A 80 7.00 -12.25 -3.42
CA PRO A 80 7.72 -13.52 -3.35
C PRO A 80 7.51 -14.39 -4.60
N GLY A 81 6.31 -14.37 -5.20
CA GLY A 81 5.90 -15.23 -6.32
C GLY A 81 4.49 -15.77 -6.10
N ASP A 82 4.18 -16.09 -4.85
CA ASP A 82 2.91 -16.57 -4.31
C ASP A 82 2.51 -15.70 -3.10
N LEU A 83 1.39 -14.98 -3.20
CA LEU A 83 0.95 -14.10 -2.12
C LEU A 83 -0.21 -14.75 -1.36
N ASP A 84 -0.20 -14.68 -0.03
CA ASP A 84 -1.37 -15.05 0.75
C ASP A 84 -2.60 -14.27 0.29
N ILE A 85 -3.73 -14.95 0.13
CA ILE A 85 -4.97 -14.34 -0.37
C ILE A 85 -5.43 -13.16 0.49
N GLY A 86 -5.15 -13.20 1.80
CA GLY A 86 -5.44 -12.09 2.71
C GLY A 86 -4.65 -10.84 2.37
N ILE A 87 -3.34 -10.98 2.09
CA ILE A 87 -2.48 -9.86 1.70
C ILE A 87 -2.84 -9.36 0.29
N ALA A 88 -3.18 -10.26 -0.63
CA ALA A 88 -3.66 -9.91 -1.96
C ALA A 88 -4.92 -9.04 -1.91
N VAL A 89 -5.93 -9.48 -1.14
CA VAL A 89 -7.18 -8.73 -0.93
C VAL A 89 -6.90 -7.40 -0.22
N ALA A 90 -5.97 -7.37 0.74
CA ALA A 90 -5.58 -6.13 1.42
C ALA A 90 -4.96 -5.11 0.46
N LEU A 91 -4.07 -5.52 -0.45
CA LEU A 91 -3.49 -4.63 -1.47
C LEU A 91 -4.56 -4.06 -2.40
N PHE A 92 -5.48 -4.92 -2.84
CA PHE A 92 -6.59 -4.55 -3.72
C PHE A 92 -7.52 -3.54 -3.04
N THR A 93 -8.03 -3.89 -1.87
CA THR A 93 -9.00 -3.07 -1.12
C THR A 93 -8.39 -1.77 -0.61
N ASN A 94 -7.13 -1.76 -0.15
CA ASN A 94 -6.44 -0.54 0.27
C ASN A 94 -6.31 0.45 -0.90
N SER A 95 -6.03 -0.03 -2.11
CA SER A 95 -5.97 0.82 -3.30
C SER A 95 -7.33 1.45 -3.62
N ILE A 96 -8.43 0.68 -3.53
CA ILE A 96 -9.79 1.21 -3.71
C ILE A 96 -10.12 2.26 -2.65
N ILE A 97 -9.81 2.00 -1.37
CA ILE A 97 -10.04 2.95 -0.28
C ILE A 97 -9.30 4.26 -0.55
N ILE A 98 -8.03 4.20 -0.97
CA ILE A 98 -7.26 5.40 -1.33
C ILE A 98 -7.94 6.16 -2.48
N LEU A 99 -8.36 5.48 -3.55
CA LEU A 99 -9.01 6.12 -4.69
C LEU A 99 -10.32 6.84 -4.30
N LEU A 100 -11.12 6.22 -3.43
CA LEU A 100 -12.37 6.82 -2.94
C LEU A 100 -12.11 8.04 -2.04
N LEU A 101 -11.16 7.92 -1.11
CA LEU A 101 -10.86 8.96 -0.13
C LEU A 101 -10.06 10.14 -0.70
N THR A 102 -9.38 9.94 -1.83
CA THR A 102 -8.59 10.98 -2.50
C THR A 102 -9.34 11.63 -3.67
N ASN A 103 -10.62 11.31 -3.86
CA ASN A 103 -11.43 11.93 -4.91
C ASN A 103 -11.59 13.44 -4.66
N ASP A 104 -11.37 14.24 -5.70
CA ASP A 104 -11.49 15.70 -5.66
C ASP A 104 -12.95 16.15 -5.50
N ASP A 105 -13.92 15.35 -5.98
CA ASP A 105 -15.35 15.59 -5.75
C ASP A 105 -15.73 15.22 -4.30
N VAL A 106 -15.97 16.27 -3.51
CA VAL A 106 -16.36 16.18 -2.11
C VAL A 106 -17.65 15.38 -1.94
N SER A 107 -18.61 15.49 -2.86
CA SER A 107 -19.88 14.77 -2.80
C SER A 107 -19.65 13.27 -2.93
N VAL A 108 -18.90 12.85 -3.96
CA VAL A 108 -18.55 11.44 -4.20
C VAL A 108 -17.81 10.86 -3.00
N ARG A 109 -16.79 11.57 -2.50
CA ARG A 109 -16.04 11.15 -1.31
C ARG A 109 -16.95 10.96 -0.10
N ASN A 110 -17.84 11.91 0.16
CA ASN A 110 -18.75 11.90 1.31
C ASN A 110 -19.81 10.80 1.24
N TYR A 111 -20.30 10.45 0.04
CA TYR A 111 -21.23 9.33 -0.14
C TYR A 111 -20.53 7.97 -0.12
N SER A 112 -19.25 7.92 -0.50
CA SER A 112 -18.45 6.69 -0.53
C SER A 112 -18.14 6.10 0.85
N TYR A 113 -18.30 6.83 1.96
CA TYR A 113 -17.95 6.32 3.29
C TYR A 113 -18.70 5.04 3.70
N ILE A 114 -19.92 4.82 3.21
CA ILE A 114 -20.63 3.54 3.41
C ILE A 114 -19.88 2.40 2.73
N LEU A 115 -19.49 2.60 1.47
CA LEU A 115 -18.71 1.63 0.71
C LEU A 115 -17.33 1.40 1.35
N VAL A 116 -16.66 2.46 1.79
CA VAL A 116 -15.38 2.35 2.51
C VAL A 116 -15.52 1.50 3.78
N GLY A 117 -16.60 1.70 4.56
CA GLY A 117 -16.89 0.88 5.73
C GLY A 117 -17.10 -0.60 5.40
N ALA A 118 -17.86 -0.88 4.34
CA ALA A 118 -18.06 -2.24 3.86
C ALA A 118 -16.74 -2.89 3.38
N ILE A 119 -15.91 -2.16 2.63
CA ILE A 119 -14.60 -2.65 2.16
C ILE A 119 -13.66 -2.92 3.34
N LEU A 120 -13.63 -2.07 4.37
CA LEU A 120 -12.82 -2.30 5.57
C LEU A 120 -13.24 -3.59 6.31
N ALA A 121 -14.55 -3.78 6.49
CA ALA A 121 -15.07 -4.99 7.13
C ALA A 121 -14.79 -6.24 6.29
N PHE A 122 -14.95 -6.16 4.97
CA PHE A 122 -14.61 -7.25 4.05
C PHE A 122 -13.11 -7.58 4.12
N ASN A 123 -12.23 -6.58 4.07
CA ASN A 123 -10.79 -6.76 4.21
C ASN A 123 -10.42 -7.41 5.54
N PHE A 124 -11.07 -7.01 6.64
CA PHE A 124 -10.87 -7.62 7.95
C PHE A 124 -11.26 -9.12 7.99
N ILE A 125 -12.27 -9.55 7.21
CA ILE A 125 -12.65 -10.97 7.12
C ILE A 125 -11.55 -11.81 6.45
N PHE A 126 -10.83 -11.25 5.48
CA PHE A 126 -9.71 -11.94 4.83
C PHE A 126 -8.43 -11.83 5.63
N LEU A 127 -8.16 -10.65 6.20
CA LEU A 127 -6.93 -10.36 6.91
C LEU A 127 -7.22 -9.46 8.14
N PRO A 128 -7.49 -10.05 9.31
CA PRO A 128 -7.82 -9.31 10.55
C PRO A 128 -6.73 -8.30 10.99
N THR A 129 -5.50 -8.51 10.53
CA THR A 129 -4.33 -7.65 10.83
C THR A 129 -4.40 -6.28 10.16
N THR A 130 -5.37 -6.05 9.26
CA THR A 130 -5.62 -4.77 8.59
C THR A 130 -6.46 -3.78 9.40
N TRP A 131 -6.84 -4.11 10.64
CA TRP A 131 -7.60 -3.20 11.53
C TRP A 131 -7.02 -1.77 11.68
N PRO A 132 -5.69 -1.51 11.59
CA PRO A 132 -5.18 -0.13 11.63
C PRO A 132 -5.70 0.74 10.49
N MET A 133 -6.14 0.15 9.37
CA MET A 133 -6.78 0.88 8.28
C MET A 133 -8.07 1.55 8.70
N THR A 134 -8.83 0.94 9.61
CA THR A 134 -10.03 1.57 10.18
C THR A 134 -9.67 2.85 10.92
N ILE A 135 -8.59 2.85 11.70
CA ILE A 135 -8.10 4.06 12.39
C ILE A 135 -7.68 5.13 11.38
N PHE A 136 -6.97 4.74 10.31
CA PHE A 136 -6.61 5.67 9.24
C PHE A 136 -7.85 6.34 8.63
N VAL A 137 -8.90 5.60 8.32
CA VAL A 137 -10.14 6.17 7.76
C VAL A 137 -10.86 7.07 8.77
N ILE A 138 -10.87 6.71 10.06
CA ILE A 138 -11.43 7.56 11.13
C ILE A 138 -10.68 8.90 11.18
N PHE A 139 -9.34 8.89 11.20
CA PHE A 139 -8.55 10.12 11.17
C PHE A 139 -8.77 10.93 9.89
N HIS A 140 -8.95 10.26 8.74
CA HIS A 140 -9.29 10.94 7.51
C HIS A 140 -10.63 11.67 7.60
N ILE A 141 -11.67 11.03 8.15
CA ILE A 141 -12.99 11.66 8.35
C ILE A 141 -12.86 12.88 9.26
N ILE A 142 -12.21 12.72 10.42
CA ILE A 142 -12.02 13.82 11.38
C ILE A 142 -11.25 14.99 10.74
N GLY A 143 -10.24 14.70 9.91
CA GLY A 143 -9.40 15.70 9.29
C GLY A 143 -9.97 16.39 8.05
N THR A 144 -11.06 15.90 7.45
CA THR A 144 -11.55 16.38 6.13
C THR A 144 -13.01 16.75 6.06
N SER A 145 -13.83 16.32 7.01
CA SER A 145 -15.28 16.42 6.91
C SER A 145 -15.86 17.48 7.84
N ASP A 146 -16.73 18.33 7.31
CA ASP A 146 -17.51 19.29 8.09
C ASP A 146 -18.59 18.64 8.97
N ARG A 147 -19.03 17.41 8.63
CA ARG A 147 -20.10 16.67 9.33
C ARG A 147 -19.60 15.34 9.88
N ILE A 148 -18.57 15.40 10.73
CA ILE A 148 -17.85 14.23 11.26
C ILE A 148 -18.81 13.12 11.73
N GLY A 149 -19.82 13.46 12.56
CA GLY A 149 -20.77 12.49 13.09
C GLY A 149 -21.56 11.73 12.01
N LEU A 150 -22.01 12.41 10.95
CA LEU A 150 -22.73 11.79 9.84
C LEU A 150 -21.83 10.82 9.06
N HIS A 151 -20.59 11.21 8.79
CA HIS A 151 -19.66 10.38 8.03
C HIS A 151 -19.13 9.19 8.84
N MET A 152 -18.95 9.37 10.15
CA MET A 152 -18.69 8.27 11.08
C MET A 152 -19.86 7.28 11.12
N PHE A 153 -21.10 7.77 11.16
CA PHE A 153 -22.28 6.91 11.08
C PHE A 153 -22.32 6.13 9.76
N ARG A 154 -22.05 6.78 8.62
CA ARG A 154 -21.99 6.11 7.30
C ARG A 154 -20.93 5.01 7.26
N LEU A 155 -19.74 5.28 7.81
CA LEU A 155 -18.67 4.29 7.92
C LEU A 155 -19.12 3.06 8.72
N LEU A 156 -19.65 3.29 9.93
CA LEU A 156 -20.12 2.22 10.82
C LEU A 156 -21.29 1.45 10.20
N PHE A 157 -22.18 2.14 9.49
CA PHE A 157 -23.30 1.50 8.78
C PHE A 157 -22.80 0.52 7.72
N GLY A 158 -21.79 0.91 6.93
CA GLY A 158 -21.15 0.01 5.97
C GLY A 158 -20.53 -1.23 6.61
N ILE A 159 -19.83 -1.06 7.74
CA ILE A 159 -19.25 -2.16 8.52
C ILE A 159 -20.35 -3.11 9.01
N THR A 160 -21.42 -2.57 9.58
CA THR A 160 -22.55 -3.34 10.12
C THR A 160 -23.23 -4.17 9.04
N LEU A 161 -23.42 -3.64 7.82
CA LEU A 161 -24.03 -4.40 6.72
C LEU A 161 -23.24 -5.67 6.38
N VAL A 162 -21.91 -5.58 6.36
CA VAL A 162 -21.05 -6.74 6.07
C VAL A 162 -21.06 -7.73 7.23
N ILE A 163 -21.00 -7.26 8.48
CA ILE A 163 -21.09 -8.13 9.67
C ILE A 163 -22.42 -8.88 9.70
N LEU A 164 -23.54 -8.19 9.48
CA LEU A 164 -24.87 -8.83 9.44
C LEU A 164 -24.97 -9.85 8.31
N SER A 165 -24.40 -9.54 7.14
CA SER A 165 -24.37 -10.48 6.01
C SER A 165 -23.54 -11.72 6.34
N TYR A 166 -22.37 -11.55 6.95
CA TYR A 166 -21.52 -12.65 7.42
C TYR A 166 -22.25 -13.51 8.46
N LEU A 167 -22.88 -12.90 9.47
CA LEU A 167 -23.64 -13.62 10.49
C LEU A 167 -24.86 -14.35 9.92
N GLY A 168 -25.53 -13.77 8.93
CA GLY A 168 -26.64 -14.43 8.23
C GLY A 168 -26.20 -15.70 7.49
N ILE A 169 -25.07 -15.63 6.79
CA ILE A 169 -24.46 -16.78 6.13
C ILE A 169 -24.02 -17.81 7.18
N ALA A 170 -23.32 -17.38 8.23
CA ALA A 170 -22.84 -18.25 9.29
C ALA A 170 -23.99 -19.00 10.00
N TYR A 171 -25.11 -18.31 10.25
CA TYR A 171 -26.32 -18.92 10.79
C TYR A 171 -26.89 -19.99 9.85
N PHE A 172 -26.97 -19.71 8.55
CA PHE A 172 -27.48 -20.68 7.56
C PHE A 172 -26.61 -21.95 7.47
N PHE A 173 -25.29 -21.81 7.65
CA PHE A 173 -24.34 -22.94 7.68
C PHE A 173 -24.15 -23.55 9.08
N ASN A 174 -24.93 -23.14 10.08
CA ASN A 174 -24.84 -23.64 11.46
C ASN A 174 -23.43 -23.49 12.08
N LEU A 175 -22.72 -22.42 11.72
CA LEU A 175 -21.40 -22.08 12.26
C LEU A 175 -21.55 -21.45 13.66
N ASN A 176 -21.53 -22.29 14.69
CA ASN A 176 -21.85 -21.88 16.07
C ASN A 176 -20.63 -21.48 16.93
N SER A 177 -19.45 -21.39 16.34
CA SER A 177 -18.22 -21.04 17.05
C SER A 177 -17.48 -19.88 16.39
N PHE A 178 -17.08 -18.90 17.19
CA PHE A 178 -16.21 -17.83 16.72
C PHE A 178 -14.75 -18.32 16.71
N ASN A 179 -14.05 -18.16 15.58
CA ASN A 179 -12.63 -18.48 15.51
C ASN A 179 -11.83 -17.36 16.21
N PRO A 180 -11.13 -17.65 17.33
CA PRO A 180 -10.38 -16.63 18.06
C PRO A 180 -9.23 -16.00 17.27
N ALA A 181 -8.80 -16.60 16.14
CA ALA A 181 -7.79 -16.04 15.25
C ALA A 181 -8.23 -14.73 14.59
N TYR A 182 -9.54 -14.47 14.52
CA TYR A 182 -10.11 -13.21 14.04
C TYR A 182 -10.04 -12.08 15.06
N PHE A 183 -9.63 -12.35 16.30
CA PHE A 183 -9.43 -11.32 17.29
C PHE A 183 -8.06 -10.65 17.05
N PRO A 184 -8.01 -9.35 16.70
CA PRO A 184 -6.78 -8.71 16.21
C PRO A 184 -5.66 -8.70 17.26
N PHE A 185 -5.98 -8.80 18.55
CA PHE A 185 -4.99 -8.78 19.62
C PHE A 185 -4.51 -10.18 20.05
N LYS A 186 -5.04 -11.25 19.46
CA LYS A 186 -4.63 -12.63 19.78
C LYS A 186 -3.53 -13.06 18.81
N GLY A 187 -2.34 -13.34 19.34
CA GLY A 187 -1.21 -13.81 18.52
C GLY A 187 -0.35 -12.70 17.92
N LEU A 188 -0.21 -11.56 18.60
CA LEU A 188 0.81 -10.56 18.29
C LEU A 188 2.18 -11.23 18.26
N LYS A 189 2.75 -11.35 17.06
CA LYS A 189 4.09 -11.88 16.84
C LYS A 189 4.93 -10.72 16.35
N LEU A 190 5.53 -10.02 17.31
CA LEU A 190 6.55 -9.03 17.00
C LEU A 190 7.59 -9.66 16.06
N MET A 191 8.04 -8.86 15.10
CA MET A 191 9.03 -9.27 14.12
C MET A 191 10.24 -9.95 14.80
N THR A 192 10.56 -11.16 14.35
CA THR A 192 11.63 -11.99 14.95
C THR A 192 12.81 -12.21 14.00
N LYS A 193 12.63 -12.06 12.69
CA LYS A 193 13.69 -12.24 11.67
C LYS A 193 14.06 -10.92 11.00
N PHE A 194 15.16 -10.34 11.44
CA PHE A 194 15.71 -9.10 10.88
C PHE A 194 16.77 -9.33 9.79
N ASP A 195 17.22 -10.56 9.60
CA ASP A 195 18.43 -10.91 8.85
C ASP A 195 18.42 -10.39 7.40
N ASN A 196 17.27 -10.51 6.71
CA ASN A 196 17.15 -9.97 5.36
C ASN A 196 16.79 -8.48 5.32
N LEU A 197 16.24 -7.91 6.39
CA LEU A 197 15.82 -6.50 6.44
C LEU A 197 17.00 -5.53 6.52
N TYR A 198 18.18 -6.00 6.93
CA TYR A 198 19.39 -5.18 6.94
C TYR A 198 19.69 -4.56 5.57
N TRP A 199 19.37 -5.28 4.48
CA TRP A 199 19.52 -4.78 3.11
C TRP A 199 18.60 -3.61 2.77
N LEU A 200 17.47 -3.48 3.48
CA LEU A 200 16.51 -2.38 3.31
C LEU A 200 16.83 -1.19 4.23
N THR A 201 17.84 -1.28 5.10
CA THR A 201 18.21 -0.17 6.02
C THR A 201 18.53 1.14 5.30
N PRO A 202 19.21 1.18 4.13
CA PRO A 202 19.43 2.44 3.44
C PRO A 202 18.12 3.08 2.95
N ILE A 203 17.16 2.26 2.50
CA ILE A 203 15.83 2.72 2.10
C ILE A 203 15.08 3.30 3.29
N LEU A 204 15.15 2.65 4.46
CA LEU A 204 14.57 3.16 5.69
C LEU A 204 15.15 4.52 6.09
N LEU A 205 16.48 4.68 6.01
CA LEU A 205 17.13 5.96 6.30
C LEU A 205 16.71 7.06 5.31
N LEU A 206 16.58 6.73 4.02
CA LEU A 206 16.06 7.66 3.01
C LEU A 206 14.60 8.03 3.27
N LEU A 207 13.75 7.09 3.70
CA LEU A 207 12.36 7.37 4.08
C LEU A 207 12.30 8.32 5.28
N ILE A 208 13.07 8.06 6.34
CA ILE A 208 13.16 8.94 7.51
C ILE A 208 13.63 10.34 7.07
N HIS A 209 14.67 10.40 6.24
CA HIS A 209 15.17 11.66 5.69
C HIS A 209 14.10 12.41 4.89
N ALA A 210 13.35 11.73 4.02
CA ALA A 210 12.28 12.30 3.22
C ALA A 210 11.15 12.89 4.10
N VAL A 211 10.77 12.19 5.16
CA VAL A 211 9.77 12.68 6.13
C VAL A 211 10.31 13.91 6.89
N MET A 212 11.56 13.88 7.35
CA MET A 212 12.19 15.02 8.02
C MET A 212 12.29 16.25 7.10
N ASP A 213 12.73 16.07 5.85
CA ASP A 213 12.77 17.15 4.86
C ASP A 213 11.38 17.72 4.59
N HIS A 214 10.35 16.86 4.60
CA HIS A 214 8.99 17.32 4.44
C HIS A 214 8.58 18.31 5.53
N PHE A 215 8.84 17.98 6.80
CA PHE A 215 8.50 18.84 7.93
C PHE A 215 9.37 20.09 8.02
N ARG A 216 10.67 19.99 7.68
CA ARG A 216 11.57 21.15 7.60
C ARG A 216 11.10 22.21 6.60
N ASN A 217 10.51 21.77 5.49
CA ASN A 217 9.98 22.64 4.45
C ASN A 217 8.46 22.77 4.49
N PHE A 218 7.80 22.44 5.61
CA PHE A 218 6.34 22.36 5.69
C PHE A 218 5.66 23.67 5.31
N ASN A 219 6.10 24.79 5.90
CA ASN A 219 5.49 26.11 5.68
C ASN A 219 5.70 26.66 4.27
N ARG A 220 6.63 26.09 3.49
CA ARG A 220 6.91 26.51 2.10
C ARG A 220 6.01 25.81 1.08
N LYS A 221 5.20 24.83 1.52
CA LYS A 221 4.37 24.00 0.64
C LYS A 221 2.94 24.51 0.59
N SER A 222 2.29 24.32 -0.56
CA SER A 222 0.87 24.64 -0.71
C SER A 222 0.01 23.83 0.30
N PRO A 223 -1.12 24.37 0.76
CA PRO A 223 -2.06 23.64 1.63
C PRO A 223 -2.43 22.26 1.07
N THR A 224 -2.69 22.18 -0.23
CA THR A 224 -3.03 20.93 -0.92
C THR A 224 -1.90 19.89 -0.86
N SER A 225 -0.65 20.32 -1.07
CA SER A 225 0.51 19.42 -1.03
C SER A 225 0.83 18.95 0.39
N ARG A 226 0.57 19.79 1.40
CA ARG A 226 0.68 19.41 2.82
C ARG A 226 -0.37 18.36 3.16
N PHE A 227 -1.63 18.64 2.86
CA PHE A 227 -2.75 17.74 3.13
C PHE A 227 -2.55 16.36 2.49
N LYS A 228 -2.26 16.30 1.19
CA LYS A 228 -2.07 15.04 0.45
C LYS A 228 -0.87 14.23 1.00
N TYR A 229 0.19 14.89 1.43
CA TYR A 229 1.33 14.19 2.04
C TYR A 229 1.02 13.70 3.45
N THR A 230 0.32 14.49 4.28
CA THR A 230 -0.14 14.05 5.60
C THR A 230 -1.08 12.85 5.46
N PHE A 231 -2.02 12.88 4.52
CA PHE A 231 -2.88 11.73 4.19
C PHE A 231 -2.06 10.47 3.91
N LEU A 232 -1.03 10.59 3.05
CA LEU A 232 -0.13 9.50 2.75
C LEU A 232 0.67 9.02 3.97
N LEU A 233 1.12 9.92 4.85
CA LEU A 233 1.85 9.55 6.06
C LEU A 233 0.97 8.78 7.04
N VAL A 234 -0.29 9.21 7.26
CA VAL A 234 -1.22 8.49 8.14
C VAL A 234 -1.57 7.12 7.56
N PHE A 235 -1.75 7.03 6.23
CA PHE A 235 -1.89 5.74 5.55
C PHE A 235 -0.66 4.85 5.76
N SER A 236 0.55 5.39 5.56
CA SER A 236 1.82 4.66 5.76
C SER A 236 1.97 4.18 7.20
N LEU A 237 1.56 5.00 8.17
CA LEU A 237 1.60 4.66 9.59
C LEU A 237 0.67 3.48 9.90
N ALA A 238 -0.55 3.46 9.35
CA ALA A 238 -1.46 2.33 9.51
C ALA A 238 -0.84 1.03 8.96
N GLN A 239 -0.22 1.08 7.77
CA GLN A 239 0.49 -0.09 7.21
C GLN A 239 1.69 -0.50 8.07
N LEU A 240 2.47 0.46 8.58
CA LEU A 240 3.59 0.18 9.48
C LEU A 240 3.14 -0.51 10.77
N ILE A 241 2.01 -0.09 11.36
CA ILE A 241 1.44 -0.76 12.54
C ILE A 241 1.11 -2.21 12.20
N THR A 242 0.46 -2.46 11.05
CA THR A 242 0.18 -3.84 10.59
C THR A 242 1.48 -4.64 10.43
N ILE A 243 2.50 -4.08 9.79
CA ILE A 243 3.79 -4.76 9.55
C ILE A 243 4.49 -5.08 10.87
N ILE A 244 4.65 -4.11 11.77
CA ILE A 244 5.39 -4.29 13.02
C ILE A 244 4.73 -5.34 13.92
N LEU A 245 3.40 -5.35 13.98
CA LEU A 245 2.65 -6.23 14.86
C LEU A 245 2.44 -7.65 14.31
N TYR A 246 2.40 -7.82 12.97
CA TYR A 246 1.91 -9.06 12.36
C TYR A 246 2.83 -9.67 11.28
N MET A 247 3.86 -8.99 10.80
CA MET A 247 4.74 -9.54 9.74
C MET A 247 5.43 -10.84 10.16
N GLY A 248 5.78 -10.99 11.44
CA GLY A 248 6.37 -12.23 11.97
C GLY A 248 7.64 -12.66 11.20
N LYS A 249 7.51 -13.70 10.37
CA LYS A 249 8.57 -14.25 9.51
C LYS A 249 8.30 -14.09 8.00
N THR A 250 7.14 -13.55 7.61
CA THR A 250 6.71 -13.45 6.20
C THR A 250 6.90 -12.03 5.70
N TYR A 251 7.87 -11.83 4.79
CA TYR A 251 8.18 -10.48 4.27
C TYR A 251 7.12 -9.92 3.31
N GLU A 252 6.11 -10.71 2.93
CA GLU A 252 4.99 -10.31 2.08
C GLU A 252 4.26 -9.04 2.54
N TYR A 253 4.15 -8.84 3.86
CA TYR A 253 3.53 -7.65 4.44
C TYR A 253 4.22 -6.35 4.03
N LEU A 254 5.52 -6.38 3.67
CA LEU A 254 6.24 -5.20 3.19
C LEU A 254 5.65 -4.65 1.90
N LEU A 255 4.97 -5.47 1.10
CA LEU A 255 4.33 -5.05 -0.15
C LEU A 255 3.24 -3.98 0.09
N LEU A 256 2.63 -3.96 1.28
CA LEU A 256 1.68 -2.91 1.69
C LEU A 256 2.32 -1.51 1.74
N LEU A 257 3.64 -1.41 1.92
CA LEU A 257 4.39 -0.15 1.90
C LEU A 257 4.89 0.26 0.51
N ALA A 258 4.78 -0.61 -0.50
CA ALA A 258 5.33 -0.32 -1.84
C ALA A 258 4.78 1.00 -2.41
N LEU A 259 3.47 1.21 -2.31
CA LEU A 259 2.81 2.43 -2.80
C LEU A 259 3.30 3.69 -2.05
N PRO A 260 3.16 3.79 -0.71
CA PRO A 260 3.57 4.99 0.00
C PRO A 260 5.08 5.26 -0.07
N ALA A 261 5.91 4.21 0.04
CA ALA A 261 7.36 4.36 -0.06
C ALA A 261 7.77 4.92 -1.43
N SER A 262 7.17 4.42 -2.51
CA SER A 262 7.44 4.90 -3.87
C SER A 262 7.09 6.38 -4.05
N ILE A 263 5.97 6.82 -3.49
CA ILE A 263 5.55 8.24 -3.54
C ILE A 263 6.49 9.13 -2.71
N ILE A 264 6.82 8.72 -1.49
CA ILE A 264 7.67 9.48 -0.57
C ILE A 264 9.10 9.62 -1.13
N LEU A 265 9.70 8.52 -1.57
CA LEU A 265 11.08 8.49 -2.07
C LEU A 265 11.19 9.22 -3.42
N SER A 266 10.27 9.00 -4.35
CA SER A 266 10.29 9.74 -5.61
C SER A 266 10.19 11.25 -5.40
N ARG A 267 9.37 11.69 -4.43
CA ARG A 267 9.28 13.10 -4.05
C ARG A 267 10.62 13.61 -3.51
N MET A 268 11.26 12.89 -2.59
CA MET A 268 12.56 13.24 -2.04
C MET A 268 13.63 13.34 -3.13
N LEU A 269 13.74 12.35 -4.01
CA LEU A 269 14.70 12.34 -5.12
C LEU A 269 14.47 13.53 -6.05
N ARG A 270 13.22 13.80 -6.44
CA ARG A 270 12.88 14.94 -7.32
C ARG A 270 13.29 16.29 -6.74
N PHE A 271 13.10 16.49 -5.43
CA PHE A 271 13.42 17.75 -4.75
C PHE A 271 14.83 17.81 -4.19
N SER A 272 15.67 16.81 -4.46
CA SER A 272 17.08 16.84 -4.04
C SER A 272 17.86 17.90 -4.82
N LYS A 273 18.66 18.70 -4.10
CA LYS A 273 19.32 19.91 -4.61
C LYS A 273 20.32 19.66 -5.75
N LYS A 274 21.01 18.51 -5.74
CA LYS A 274 22.07 18.18 -6.69
C LYS A 274 21.66 16.97 -7.52
N TYR A 275 21.91 17.01 -8.82
CA TYR A 275 21.56 15.93 -9.75
C TYR A 275 22.17 14.58 -9.36
N TRP A 276 23.45 14.57 -8.97
CA TRP A 276 24.11 13.33 -8.56
C TRP A 276 23.45 12.68 -7.34
N MET A 277 22.82 13.45 -6.44
CA MET A 277 22.09 12.88 -5.29
C MET A 277 20.81 12.16 -5.73
N GLN A 278 20.17 12.62 -6.82
CA GLN A 278 18.98 11.98 -7.38
C GLN A 278 19.35 10.61 -7.97
N GLU A 279 20.42 10.58 -8.76
CA GLU A 279 20.93 9.36 -9.40
C GLU A 279 21.46 8.37 -8.35
N VAL A 280 22.34 8.81 -7.45
CA VAL A 280 22.88 7.94 -6.38
C VAL A 280 21.75 7.41 -5.49
N GLY A 281 20.80 8.27 -5.10
CA GLY A 281 19.66 7.84 -4.29
C GLY A 281 18.78 6.80 -5.00
N LEU A 282 18.54 6.97 -6.30
CA LEU A 282 17.81 5.99 -7.12
C LEU A 282 18.55 4.65 -7.18
N TRP A 283 19.85 4.66 -7.48
CA TRP A 283 20.65 3.44 -7.58
C TRP A 283 20.79 2.71 -6.24
N VAL A 284 20.91 3.45 -5.13
CA VAL A 284 20.91 2.86 -3.78
C VAL A 284 19.60 2.13 -3.52
N ILE A 285 18.44 2.72 -3.86
CA ILE A 285 17.13 2.07 -3.69
C ILE A 285 17.06 0.79 -4.54
N ILE A 286 17.43 0.85 -5.82
CA ILE A 286 17.38 -0.30 -6.73
C ILE A 286 18.31 -1.41 -6.22
N ALA A 287 19.55 -1.08 -5.87
CA ALA A 287 20.53 -2.05 -5.39
C ALA A 287 20.07 -2.75 -4.11
N CYS A 288 19.55 -1.99 -3.13
CA CYS A 288 19.00 -2.54 -1.90
C CYS A 288 17.84 -3.51 -2.16
N LEU A 289 16.92 -3.14 -3.05
CA LEU A 289 15.76 -3.98 -3.40
C LEU A 289 16.18 -5.26 -4.15
N ILE A 290 17.13 -5.17 -5.07
CA ILE A 290 17.66 -6.34 -5.79
C ILE A 290 18.39 -7.27 -4.82
N ILE A 291 19.27 -6.74 -3.96
CA ILE A 291 20.01 -7.55 -2.99
C ILE A 291 19.03 -8.22 -2.01
N PHE A 292 17.99 -7.51 -1.56
CA PHE A 292 16.93 -8.09 -0.74
C PHE A 292 16.20 -9.26 -1.45
N LYS A 293 15.83 -9.09 -2.72
CA LYS A 293 15.18 -10.18 -3.49
C LYS A 293 16.12 -11.37 -3.68
N LEU A 294 17.39 -11.14 -3.94
CA LEU A 294 18.40 -12.19 -4.06
C LEU A 294 18.64 -12.90 -2.72
N SER A 295 18.72 -12.16 -1.61
CA SER A 295 18.98 -12.74 -0.28
C SER A 295 17.83 -13.62 0.17
N THR A 296 16.58 -13.20 -0.12
CA THR A 296 15.38 -13.99 0.18
C THR A 296 15.21 -15.19 -0.74
N TYR A 297 15.61 -15.10 -2.03
CA TYR A 297 15.52 -16.23 -2.96
C TYR A 297 16.60 -17.29 -2.70
N PHE A 298 17.84 -16.87 -2.48
CA PHE A 298 18.97 -17.79 -2.30
C PHE A 298 19.21 -18.20 -0.84
N ASN A 299 18.41 -17.70 0.12
CA ASN A 299 18.65 -17.84 1.57
C ASN A 299 20.14 -17.62 1.89
N PHE A 300 20.68 -16.46 1.49
CA PHE A 300 21.98 -16.05 2.01
C PHE A 300 21.80 -15.83 3.52
N TYR A 301 22.20 -16.86 4.29
CA TYR A 301 22.04 -17.05 5.75
C TYR A 301 20.73 -17.70 6.22
#